data_AF-A0A1Q9PD14-F1
#
_entry.id   AF-A0A1Q9PD14-F1
#
_cell.length_a   1.000
_cell.length_b   1.000
_cell.length_c   1.000
_cell.angle_alpha   90.00
_cell.angle_beta   90.00
_cell.angle_gamma   90.00
#
_symmetry.space_group_name_H-M   'P 1'
#
loop_
_entity.id
_entity.type
_entity.pdbx_description
1 polymer ?
#
loop_
_entity_poly.entity_id
_entity_poly.type
_entity_poly.pdbx_seq_one_letter_code
_entity_poly.pdbx_strand_id
1 'polypeptide(L)'
;MAKLYLDKDLKRGLEKTVLKLMEEVGELSEAVLLQNREKITEEIVDIIAWTLSIANILDINVEEDFMKKYPNSCPKCKNNPCSCDSI
;
A
#
# COMPACT_ATOMS: atom_id res chain seq x y z
N MET A 1 -0.03 -2.67 12.07
CA MET A 1 0.23 -1.22 11.93
C MET A 1 -0.55 -0.40 12.95
N ALA A 2 -1.89 -0.48 12.97
CA ALA A 2 -2.74 0.33 13.86
C ALA A 2 -2.30 0.37 15.34
N LYS A 3 -1.95 -0.77 15.93
CA LYS A 3 -1.54 -0.87 17.36
C LYS A 3 -0.36 0.03 17.76
N LEU A 4 0.49 0.45 16.82
CA LEU A 4 1.69 1.24 17.10
C LEU A 4 1.55 2.72 16.71
N TYR A 5 0.79 3.02 15.65
CA TYR A 5 0.81 4.33 15.01
C TYR A 5 -0.53 5.08 15.03
N LEU A 6 -1.65 4.38 15.30
CA LEU A 6 -2.99 4.96 15.16
C LEU A 6 -3.21 6.23 16.00
N ASP A 7 -2.75 6.25 17.26
CA ASP A 7 -2.89 7.44 18.12
C ASP A 7 -2.14 8.66 17.57
N LYS A 8 -1.00 8.44 16.90
CA LYS A 8 -0.23 9.51 16.26
C LYS A 8 -0.89 9.93 14.94
N ASP A 9 -1.41 8.97 14.19
CA ASP A 9 -2.09 9.18 12.91
C ASP A 9 -3.37 10.00 13.09
N LEU A 10 -4.18 9.66 14.09
CA LEU A 10 -5.40 10.40 14.46
C LEU A 10 -5.08 11.84 14.89
N LYS A 11 -4.00 12.04 15.66
CA LYS A 11 -3.56 13.39 16.07
C LYS A 11 -3.06 14.24 14.90
N ARG A 12 -2.40 13.62 13.92
CA ARG A 12 -1.92 14.29 12.70
C ARG A 12 -3.07 14.64 11.76
N GLY A 13 -4.06 13.77 11.67
CA GLY A 13 -5.24 13.93 10.82
C GLY A 13 -5.04 13.40 9.40
N LEU A 14 -6.17 13.17 8.73
CA LEU A 14 -6.22 12.55 7.40
C LEU A 14 -5.45 13.35 6.34
N GLU A 15 -5.70 14.66 6.25
CA GLU A 15 -5.10 15.52 5.23
C GLU A 15 -3.57 15.50 5.27
N LYS A 16 -2.98 15.66 6.46
CA LYS A 16 -1.53 15.59 6.64
C LYS A 16 -0.97 14.20 6.38
N THR A 17 -1.77 13.16 6.59
CA THR A 17 -1.38 11.77 6.29
C THR A 17 -1.34 11.52 4.78
N VAL A 18 -2.33 12.04 4.05
CA VAL A 18 -2.32 12.02 2.57
C VAL A 18 -1.16 12.83 2.02
N LEU A 19 -0.83 13.99 2.61
CA LEU A 19 0.32 14.79 2.19
C LEU A 19 1.64 14.01 2.33
N LYS A 20 1.86 13.31 3.46
CA LYS A 20 3.05 12.44 3.62
C LYS A 20 3.09 11.32 2.59
N LEU A 21 1.95 10.68 2.27
CA LEU A 21 1.92 9.68 1.19
C LEU A 21 2.38 10.28 -0.15
N MET A 22 1.90 11.48 -0.49
CA MET A 22 2.29 12.14 -1.74
C MET A 22 3.76 12.56 -1.76
N GLU A 23 4.34 12.88 -0.60
CA GLU A 23 5.77 13.12 -0.44
C GLU A 23 6.59 11.87 -0.80
N GLU A 24 6.26 10.69 -0.24
CA GLU A 24 7.03 9.46 -0.55
C GLU A 24 6.86 9.02 -2.01
N VAL A 25 5.72 9.30 -2.63
CA VAL A 25 5.55 9.07 -4.08
C VAL A 25 6.48 9.97 -4.90
N GLY A 26 6.70 11.20 -4.45
CA GLY A 26 7.69 12.11 -5.03
C GLY A 26 9.11 11.58 -4.85
N GLU A 27 9.47 11.17 -3.64
CA GLU A 27 10.79 10.58 -3.32
C GLU A 27 11.04 9.31 -4.14
N LEU A 28 10.03 8.44 -4.31
CA LEU A 28 10.15 7.25 -5.15
C LEU A 28 10.46 7.63 -6.59
N SER A 29 9.81 8.67 -7.11
CA SER A 29 10.03 9.15 -8.47
C SER A 29 11.47 9.63 -8.66
N GLU A 30 12.01 10.39 -7.70
CA GLU A 30 13.42 10.80 -7.70
C GLU A 30 14.36 9.59 -7.60
N ALA A 31 14.11 8.66 -6.70
CA ALA A 31 14.93 7.46 -6.50
C ALA A 31 15.01 6.59 -7.77
N VAL A 32 13.90 6.47 -8.50
CA VAL A 32 13.85 5.77 -9.79
C VAL A 32 14.68 6.49 -10.85
N LEU A 33 14.57 7.82 -10.96
CA LEU A 33 15.36 8.61 -11.90
C LEU A 33 16.86 8.48 -11.63
N LEU A 34 17.25 8.42 -10.36
CA LEU A 34 18.63 8.25 -9.91
C LEU A 34 19.10 6.79 -9.91
N GLN A 35 18.24 5.83 -10.25
CA GLN A 35 18.51 4.38 -10.23
C GLN A 35 19.03 3.89 -8.86
N ASN A 36 18.60 4.54 -7.77
CA ASN A 36 19.01 4.18 -6.42
C ASN A 36 18.11 3.07 -5.87
N ARG A 37 18.53 1.81 -6.03
CA ARG A 37 17.74 0.63 -5.62
C ARG A 37 17.40 0.59 -4.13
N GLU A 38 18.30 1.07 -3.28
CA GLU A 38 18.06 1.11 -1.83
C GLU A 38 16.94 2.08 -1.52
N LYS A 39 17.06 3.32 -2.00
CA LYS A 39 16.04 4.37 -1.82
C LYS A 39 14.70 3.98 -2.46
N ILE A 40 14.70 3.37 -3.66
CA ILE A 40 13.48 2.82 -4.27
C ILE A 40 12.78 1.84 -3.33
N THR A 41 13.53 0.97 -2.67
CA THR A 41 12.95 -0.02 -1.76
C THR A 41 12.37 0.66 -0.52
N GLU A 42 13.08 1.63 0.06
CA GLU A 42 12.64 2.45 1.18
C GLU A 42 11.31 3.15 0.87
N GLU A 43 11.25 3.90 -0.24
CA GLU A 43 10.05 4.67 -0.59
C GLU A 43 8.83 3.78 -0.90
N ILE A 44 9.04 2.59 -1.48
CA ILE A 44 7.94 1.62 -1.68
C ILE A 44 7.37 1.17 -0.33
N VAL A 45 8.24 0.90 0.65
CA VAL A 45 7.80 0.50 1.99
C VAL A 45 7.05 1.64 2.68
N ASP A 46 7.53 2.87 2.55
CA ASP A 46 6.89 4.04 3.16
C ASP A 46 5.54 4.38 2.50
N ILE A 47 5.41 4.24 1.18
CA ILE A 47 4.13 4.33 0.47
C ILE A 47 3.12 3.33 1.02
N ILE A 48 3.51 2.07 1.22
CA ILE A 48 2.65 1.05 1.82
C ILE A 48 2.28 1.46 3.25
N ALA A 49 3.25 1.93 4.04
CA ALA A 49 3.03 2.32 5.43
C ALA A 49 2.03 3.47 5.57
N TRP A 50 2.15 4.53 4.76
CA TRP A 50 1.22 5.65 4.79
C TRP A 50 -0.15 5.30 4.21
N THR A 51 -0.21 4.44 3.20
CA THR A 51 -1.48 3.92 2.69
C THR A 51 -2.26 3.17 3.77
N LEU A 52 -1.58 2.31 4.53
CA LEU A 52 -2.18 1.60 5.67
C LEU A 52 -2.55 2.56 6.81
N SER A 53 -1.80 3.64 7.00
CA SER A 53 -2.12 4.67 8.01
C SER A 53 -3.41 5.40 7.66
N ILE A 54 -3.62 5.76 6.39
CA ILE A 54 -4.87 6.35 5.89
C ILE A 54 -6.04 5.38 6.14
N ALA A 55 -5.86 4.10 5.79
CA ALA A 55 -6.88 3.09 6.05
C ALA A 55 -7.26 2.97 7.53
N ASN A 56 -6.27 3.01 8.44
CA ASN A 56 -6.57 2.97 9.87
C ASN A 56 -7.34 4.21 10.34
N ILE A 57 -7.01 5.41 9.83
CA ILE A 57 -7.75 6.65 10.16
C ILE A 57 -9.20 6.57 9.67
N LEU A 58 -9.43 5.97 8.51
CA LEU A 58 -10.75 5.81 7.89
C LEU A 58 -11.51 4.56 8.39
N ASP A 59 -10.94 3.80 9.32
CA ASP A 59 -11.47 2.53 9.81
C ASP A 59 -11.76 1.50 8.69
N ILE A 60 -10.85 1.42 7.70
CA ILE A 60 -10.94 0.49 6.58
C ILE A 60 -10.07 -0.74 6.84
N ASN A 61 -10.69 -1.94 6.77
CA ASN A 61 -9.98 -3.21 6.84
C ASN A 61 -9.39 -3.61 5.48
N VAL A 62 -8.23 -3.05 5.15
CA VAL A 62 -7.55 -3.28 3.86
C VAL A 62 -7.22 -4.75 3.63
N GLU A 63 -6.84 -5.50 4.66
CA GLU A 63 -6.48 -6.93 4.52
C GLU A 63 -7.67 -7.74 4.00
N GLU A 64 -8.84 -7.54 4.63
CA GLU A 64 -10.05 -8.24 4.26
C GLU A 64 -10.51 -7.86 2.84
N ASP A 65 -10.52 -6.57 2.52
CA ASP A 65 -10.96 -6.08 1.21
C ASP A 65 -9.97 -6.44 0.09
N PHE A 66 -8.67 -6.48 0.39
CA PHE A 66 -7.66 -6.97 -0.54
C PHE A 66 -7.87 -8.45 -0.86
N MET A 67 -8.13 -9.29 0.15
CA MET A 67 -8.40 -10.71 -0.05
C MET A 67 -9.71 -10.97 -0.81
N LYS A 68 -10.76 -10.15 -0.61
CA LYS A 68 -11.99 -10.22 -1.41
C LYS A 68 -11.73 -9.92 -2.88
N LYS A 69 -10.90 -8.91 -3.16
CA LYS A 69 -10.59 -8.45 -4.52
C LYS A 69 -9.59 -9.35 -5.24
N TYR A 70 -8.61 -9.87 -4.50
CA TYR A 70 -7.53 -10.72 -4.99
C TYR A 70 -7.46 -12.01 -4.15
N PRO A 71 -8.39 -12.96 -4.35
CA PRO A 71 -8.53 -14.17 -3.52
C PRO A 71 -7.42 -15.21 -3.77
N ASN A 72 -6.25 -14.78 -4.24
CA ASN A 72 -5.11 -15.62 -4.59
C ASN A 72 -5.47 -16.83 -5.48
N SER A 73 -6.44 -16.63 -6.37
CA SER A 73 -6.94 -17.61 -7.31
C SER A 73 -7.41 -16.90 -8.58
N CYS A 74 -7.29 -17.57 -9.72
CA CYS A 74 -7.81 -17.02 -10.97
C CYS A 74 -9.33 -16.84 -10.88
N PRO A 75 -9.90 -15.66 -11.19
CA PRO A 75 -11.34 -15.43 -11.12
C PRO A 75 -12.13 -16.31 -12.11
N LYS A 76 -11.47 -16.84 -13.16
CA LYS A 76 -12.07 -17.74 -14.15
C LYS A 76 -12.01 -19.21 -13.72
N CYS A 77 -10.80 -19.74 -13.49
CA CYS A 77 -10.61 -21.17 -13.20
C CYS A 77 -10.44 -21.52 -11.72
N LYS A 78 -10.38 -20.53 -10.83
CA LYS A 78 -10.23 -20.67 -9.36
C LYS A 78 -8.95 -21.38 -8.90
N ASN A 79 -8.00 -21.64 -9.81
CA ASN A 79 -6.72 -22.26 -9.52
C ASN A 79 -5.61 -21.22 -9.26
N ASN A 80 -4.57 -21.65 -8.53
CA ASN A 80 -3.29 -20.95 -8.37
C ASN A 80 -2.14 -21.99 -8.35
N PRO A 81 -1.29 -22.07 -9.39
CA PRO A 81 -1.23 -21.17 -10.56
C PRO A 81 -2.45 -21.32 -11.49
N CYS A 82 -2.73 -20.25 -12.25
CA CYS A 82 -3.82 -20.24 -13.22
C CYS A 82 -3.62 -21.32 -14.29
N SER A 83 -4.68 -22.06 -14.61
CA SER A 83 -4.72 -23.07 -15.68
C SER A 83 -5.54 -22.62 -16.90
N CYS A 84 -5.93 -21.34 -16.97
CA CYS A 84 -6.59 -20.83 -18.17
C CYS A 84 -5.57 -20.75 -19.30
N ASP A 85 -5.95 -21.24 -20.48
CA ASP A 85 -5.21 -20.93 -21.69
C ASP A 85 -5.17 -19.42 -21.87
N SER A 86 -3.97 -18.89 -22.12
CA SER A 86 -3.74 -17.49 -22.47
C SER A 86 -4.40 -17.21 -23.82
N ILE A 87 -5.66 -16.79 -23.77
CA ILE A 87 -6.37 -16.08 -24.84
C ILE A 87 -6.43 -14.61 -24.44
#